data_AF-A0A7V3JN45-F1
#
_entry.id   AF-A0A7V3JN45-F1
#
_cell.length_a   1.000
_cell.length_b   1.000
_cell.length_c   1.000
_cell.angle_alpha   90.00
_cell.angle_beta   90.00
_cell.angle_gamma   90.00
#
_symmetry.space_group_name_H-M   'P 1'
#
loop_
_entity.id
_entity.type
_entity.pdbx_description
1 polymer ?
#
loop_
_entity_poly.entity_id
_entity_poly.type
_entity_poly.pdbx_seq_one_letter_code
_entity_poly.pdbx_strand_id
1 'polypeptide(L)' 'MCQIGYKLLVMSGKGGVGKSTVAANLAASLSTSGRRVGLLDVDIHGPSIPKLMGLEEA' A
#
# COMPACT_ATOMS: atom_id res chain seq x y z
N MET A 1 9.18 20.33 -5.75
CA MET A 1 7.87 20.02 -5.16
C MET A 1 7.39 18.70 -5.77
N CYS A 2 7.20 17.63 -5.00
CA CYS A 2 6.79 16.34 -5.56
C CYS A 2 5.28 16.39 -5.86
N GLN A 3 4.90 16.45 -7.13
CA GLN A 3 3.49 16.39 -7.53
C GLN A 3 3.07 14.93 -7.67
N ILE A 4 2.10 14.51 -6.86
CA ILE A 4 1.43 13.21 -6.98
C ILE A 4 0.27 13.37 -7.98
N GLY A 5 0.40 12.77 -9.17
CA GLY A 5 -0.61 12.88 -10.23
C GLY A 5 -1.92 12.12 -9.94
N TYR A 6 -1.83 10.97 -9.27
CA TYR A 6 -2.98 10.12 -8.94
C TYR A 6 -2.91 9.66 -7.48
N LYS A 7 -4.06 9.70 -6.79
CA LYS A 7 -4.22 9.24 -5.41
C LYS A 7 -5.30 8.17 -5.40
N LEU A 8 -4.95 6.96 -5.02
CA LEU A 8 -5.86 5.82 -4.95
C LEU A 8 -6.08 5.46 -3.47
N LEU A 9 -7.34 5.35 -3.04
CA LEU A 9 -7.69 4.89 -1.69
C LEU A 9 -8.16 3.44 -1.77
N VAL A 10 -7.55 2.58 -0.94
CA VAL A 10 -7.99 1.20 -0.75
C VAL A 10 -8.63 1.09 0.62
N MET A 11 -9.94 0.83 0.66
CA MET A 11 -10.74 0.80 1.89
C MET A 11 -11.47 -0.54 2.04
N SER A 12 -11.84 -0.88 3.27
CA SER A 12 -12.62 -2.08 3.59
C SER A 12 -13.59 -1.81 4.73
N GLY A 13 -14.80 -2.40 4.67
CA GLY A 13 -15.80 -2.28 5.74
C GLY A 13 -15.55 -3.17 6.96
N LYS A 14 -14.58 -4.08 6.90
CA LYS A 14 -14.25 -5.02 7.98
C LYS A 14 -12.75 -5.37 7.96
N GLY A 15 -12.17 -5.66 9.13
CA GLY A 15 -10.83 -6.20 9.24
C GLY A 15 -10.71 -7.62 8.65
N GLY A 16 -9.52 -7.97 8.16
CA GLY A 16 -9.23 -9.32 7.65
C GLY A 16 -9.69 -9.63 6.23
N VAL A 17 -10.31 -8.68 5.51
CA VAL A 17 -10.76 -8.89 4.11
C VAL A 17 -9.64 -8.81 3.07
N GLY A 18 -8.40 -8.61 3.49
CA GLY A 18 -7.24 -8.52 2.59
C GLY A 18 -6.97 -7.13 2.00
N LYS A 19 -7.52 -6.04 2.59
CA LYS A 19 -7.28 -4.64 2.18
C LYS A 19 -5.80 -4.36 1.91
N SER A 20 -4.95 -4.66 2.89
CA SER A 20 -3.51 -4.34 2.82
C SER A 20 -2.78 -5.20 1.79
N THR A 21 -3.19 -6.46 1.62
CA THR A 21 -2.68 -7.34 0.56
C THR A 21 -3.01 -6.79 -0.83
N VAL A 22 -4.24 -6.30 -1.03
CA VAL A 22 -4.65 -5.66 -2.30
C VAL A 22 -3.87 -4.37 -2.54
N ALA A 23 -3.72 -3.51 -1.53
CA ALA A 23 -2.96 -2.27 -1.64
C ALA A 23 -1.48 -2.52 -1.98
N ALA A 24 -0.85 -3.49 -1.32
CA ALA A 24 0.52 -3.90 -1.55
C ALA A 24 0.74 -4.39 -2.99
N ASN A 25 -0.09 -5.33 -3.45
CA ASN A 25 0.05 -5.90 -4.80
C ASN A 25 -0.32 -4.90 -5.90
N LEU A 26 -1.28 -4.01 -5.67
CA LEU A 26 -1.60 -2.93 -6.60
C LEU A 26 -0.40 -1.98 -6.77
N ALA A 27 0.23 -1.58 -5.66
CA ALA A 27 1.42 -0.74 -5.70
C ALA A 27 2.58 -1.44 -6.41
N ALA A 28 2.83 -2.72 -6.10
CA ALA A 28 3.86 -3.52 -6.74
C ALA A 28 3.62 -3.65 -8.25
N SER A 29 2.39 -3.98 -8.67
CA SER A 29 2.03 -4.12 -10.09
C SER A 29 2.20 -2.81 -10.87
N LEU A 30 1.78 -1.68 -10.30
CA LEU A 30 1.98 -0.36 -10.91
C LEU A 30 3.46 -0.01 -11.02
N SER A 31 4.26 -0.35 -10.01
CA SER A 31 5.71 -0.17 -10.01
C SER A 31 6.38 -1.02 -11.09
N THR A 32 6.02 -2.31 -11.20
CA THR A 32 6.51 -3.23 -12.24
C THR A 32 6.10 -2.78 -13.65
N SER A 33 4.99 -2.04 -13.76
CA SER A 33 4.53 -1.41 -15.00
C SER A 33 5.26 -0.10 -15.34
N GLY A 34 6.35 0.24 -14.63
CA GLY A 34 7.19 1.41 -14.90
C GLY A 34 6.68 2.73 -14.31
N ARG A 35 5.69 2.71 -13.41
CA ARG A 35 5.20 3.92 -12.74
C ARG A 35 6.02 4.21 -11.47
N ARG A 36 6.19 5.51 -11.15
CA ARG A 36 6.63 5.92 -9.81
C ARG A 36 5.46 5.80 -8.84
N VAL A 37 5.58 4.91 -7.87
CA VAL A 37 4.50 4.59 -6.92
C VAL A 37 4.97 4.86 -5.50
N GLY A 38 4.11 5.50 -4.71
CA GLY A 38 4.23 5.53 -3.26
C GLY A 38 3.08 4.75 -2.65
N LEU A 39 3.36 3.99 -1.60
CA LEU A 39 2.37 3.27 -0.80
C LEU A 39 2.37 3.87 0.61
N LEU A 40 1.23 4.40 1.03
CA LEU A 40 1.05 4.99 2.36
C LEU A 40 0.09 4.11 3.16
N ASP A 41 0.57 3.55 4.26
CA ASP A 41 -0.28 2.86 5.23
C ASP A 41 -0.81 3.86 6.26
N VAL A 42 -2.13 3.95 6.39
CA VAL A 42 -2.82 4.77 7.38
C VAL A 42 -3.61 3.92 8.39
N ASP A 43 -3.42 2.60 8.35
CA ASP A 43 -4.10 1.67 9.25
C ASP A 43 -3.45 1.72 10.64
N ILE A 44 -4.22 2.13 11.64
CA ILE A 44 -3.75 2.28 13.03
C ILE A 44 -3.70 0.91 13.75
N HIS A 45 -4.42 -0.09 13.25
CA HIS A 45 -4.61 -1.36 13.96
C HIS A 45 -3.49 -2.40 13.74
N GLY A 46 -2.41 -2.03 13.02
CA GLY A 46 -1.16 -2.79 12.99
C GLY A 46 -0.37 -2.63 11.68
N PRO A 47 0.96 -2.84 11.68
CA PRO A 47 1.82 -2.65 10.52
C PRO A 47 1.63 -3.79 9.50
N SER A 48 0.52 -3.74 8.78
CA SER A 48 0.18 -4.74 7.79
C SER A 48 1.06 -4.63 6.54
N ILE A 49 1.35 -3.41 6.09
CA ILE A 49 2.15 -3.16 4.89
C ILE A 49 3.65 -3.39 5.11
N PRO A 50 4.31 -2.85 6.17
CA PRO A 50 5.73 -3.11 6.39
C PRO A 50 6.03 -4.62 6.47
N LYS A 51 5.18 -5.37 7.17
CA LYS A 51 5.26 -6.82 7.24
C LYS A 51 5.11 -7.50 5.88
N LEU A 52 4.07 -7.16 5.11
CA LEU A 52 3.83 -7.71 3.78
C LEU A 52 4.99 -7.44 2.81
N MET A 53 5.70 -6.32 2.99
CA MET A 53 6.84 -5.93 2.16
C MET A 53 8.19 -6.41 2.69
N GLY A 54 8.23 -7.11 3.83
CA GLY A 54 9.49 -7.54 4.46
C GLY A 54 10.34 -6.37 4.99
N LEU A 55 9.71 -5.27 5.39
CA LEU A 55 10.34 -4.02 5.84
C LEU A 55 10.17 -3.80 7.35
N GLU A 56 10.03 -4.87 8.15
CA GLU A 56 9.84 -4.74 9.62
C GLU A 56 11.07 -4.15 10.34
N GLU A 57 12.25 -4.23 9.72
CA GLU A 57 13.54 -3.77 10.28
C GLU A 57 14.13 -2.56 9.54
N ALA A 58 13.40 -2.00 8.57
CA ALA A 58 13.88 -0.92 7.70
C ALA A 58 13.70 0.49 8.30
#